data_AF-A0A5K7TYR0-F1
#
_entry.id   AF-A0A5K7TYR0-F1
#
_cell.length_a   1.000
_cell.length_b   1.000
_cell.length_c   1.000
_cell.angle_alpha   90.00
_cell.angle_beta   90.00
_cell.angle_gamma   90.00
#
_symmetry.space_group_name_H-M   'P 1'
#
loop_
_entity.id
_entity.type
_entity.pdbx_description
1 polymer ?
#
loop_
_entity_poly.entity_id
_entity_poly.type
_entity_poly.pdbx_seq_one_letter_code
_entity_poly.pdbx_strand_id
1 'polypeptide(L)'
;MGDLLMMAAVVVCGLGYAEGARLSRTLGGWQVISWALLVALPFMLVLTIINLPAPDAFAKVSAPSWFSFGYVSLFSMLIGFVFWYRGLVQGGIAAVGQLQLFQPFMGLGLAALLLHEQVSWMMLVVTLGAVICVAGAKKYGH
;
A
#
# COMPACT_ATOMS: atom_id res chain seq x y z
N MET A 1 20.76 -7.92 -3.50
CA MET A 1 19.93 -7.30 -4.56
C MET A 1 18.59 -6.84 -4.01
N GLY A 2 17.84 -7.71 -3.31
CA GLY A 2 16.53 -7.37 -2.71
C GLY A 2 16.56 -6.12 -1.82
N ASP A 3 17.56 -5.98 -0.94
CA ASP A 3 17.65 -4.83 -0.03
C ASP A 3 17.81 -3.49 -0.75
N LEU A 4 18.64 -3.46 -1.81
CA LEU A 4 18.83 -2.25 -2.62
C LEU A 4 17.56 -1.89 -3.39
N LEU A 5 16.85 -2.88 -3.94
CA LEU A 5 15.55 -2.67 -4.59
C LEU A 5 14.50 -2.18 -3.60
N MET A 6 14.50 -2.71 -2.36
CA MET A 6 13.62 -2.26 -1.30
C MET A 6 13.92 -0.82 -0.90
N MET A 7 15.18 -0.44 -0.73
CA MET A 7 15.58 0.94 -0.46
C MET A 7 15.15 1.88 -1.59
N ALA A 8 15.41 1.50 -2.85
CA ALA A 8 14.98 2.28 -4.00
C ALA A 8 13.46 2.44 -4.03
N ALA A 9 12.71 1.37 -3.77
CA ALA A 9 11.25 1.40 -3.70
C ALA A 9 10.76 2.34 -2.59
N VAL A 10 11.35 2.30 -1.40
CA VAL A 10 10.98 3.21 -0.29
C VAL A 10 11.20 4.67 -0.69
N VAL A 11 12.33 5.01 -1.32
CA VAL A 11 12.62 6.38 -1.78
C VAL A 11 11.63 6.82 -2.85
N VAL A 12 11.41 5.99 -3.88
CA VAL A 12 10.51 6.32 -4.99
C VAL A 12 9.06 6.43 -4.51
N CYS A 13 8.59 5.50 -3.68
CA CYS A 13 7.25 5.56 -3.09
C CYS A 13 7.08 6.78 -2.18
N GLY A 14 8.10 7.13 -1.38
CA GLY A 14 8.09 8.32 -0.55
C GLY A 14 7.95 9.61 -1.36
N LEU A 15 8.74 9.75 -2.43
CA LEU A 15 8.65 10.88 -3.36
C LEU A 15 7.28 10.93 -4.07
N GLY A 16 6.81 9.77 -4.56
CA GLY A 16 5.50 9.64 -5.19
C GLY A 16 4.36 10.02 -4.24
N TYR A 17 4.46 9.67 -2.96
CA TYR A 17 3.48 10.05 -1.95
C TYR A 17 3.47 11.56 -1.66
N ALA A 18 4.65 12.18 -1.58
CA ALA A 18 4.78 13.62 -1.38
C ALA A 18 4.20 14.42 -2.56
N GLU A 19 4.54 14.01 -3.80
CA GLU A 19 3.99 14.61 -5.02
C GLU A 19 2.49 14.36 -5.17
N GLY A 20 2.03 13.14 -4.86
CA GLY A 20 0.61 12.79 -4.86
C GLY A 20 -0.19 13.63 -3.86
N ALA A 21 0.36 13.88 -2.67
CA ALA A 21 -0.26 14.76 -1.68
C ALA A 21 -0.34 16.21 -2.16
N ARG A 22 0.70 16.71 -2.85
CA ARG A 22 0.71 18.05 -3.48
C ARG A 22 -0.37 18.16 -4.56
N LEU A 23 -0.42 17.21 -5.50
CA LEU A 23 -1.39 17.17 -6.59
C LEU A 23 -2.83 16.99 -6.09
N SER A 24 -3.02 16.27 -4.98
CA SER A 24 -4.35 16.03 -4.41
C SER A 24 -5.02 17.32 -3.92
N ARG A 25 -4.25 18.37 -3.59
CA ARG A 25 -4.79 19.68 -3.20
C ARG A 25 -5.37 20.46 -4.37
N THR A 26 -4.89 20.24 -5.59
CA THR A 26 -5.31 20.96 -6.79
C THR A 26 -6.27 20.16 -7.67
N LEU A 27 -6.02 18.86 -7.83
CA LEU A 27 -6.81 17.96 -8.69
C LEU A 27 -7.81 17.12 -7.91
N GLY A 28 -7.76 17.09 -6.58
CA GLY A 28 -8.56 16.16 -5.79
C GLY A 28 -7.99 14.74 -5.79
N GLY A 29 -8.03 14.09 -4.63
CA GLY A 29 -7.30 12.85 -4.40
C GLY A 29 -7.71 11.65 -5.27
N TRP A 30 -9.01 11.49 -5.56
CA TRP A 30 -9.48 10.41 -6.42
C TRP A 30 -8.98 10.58 -7.87
N GLN A 31 -8.89 11.82 -8.37
CA GLN A 31 -8.40 12.10 -9.73
C GLN A 31 -6.91 11.83 -9.83
N VAL A 32 -6.12 12.18 -8.81
CA VAL A 32 -4.68 11.89 -8.79
C VAL A 32 -4.43 10.39 -8.93
N ILE A 33 -5.17 9.56 -8.19
CA ILE A 33 -5.02 8.09 -8.26
C ILE A 33 -5.51 7.55 -9.60
N SER A 34 -6.66 8.01 -10.11
CA SER A 34 -7.14 7.59 -11.43
C SER A 34 -6.14 7.91 -12.54
N TRP A 35 -5.55 9.11 -12.52
CA TRP A 35 -4.51 9.47 -13.48
C TRP A 35 -3.23 8.67 -13.29
N ALA A 36 -2.79 8.44 -12.05
CA ALA A 36 -1.63 7.58 -11.77
C ALA A 36 -1.84 6.16 -12.31
N LEU A 37 -3.05 5.59 -12.15
CA LEU A 37 -3.40 4.27 -12.70
C LEU A 37 -3.37 4.26 -14.22
N LEU A 38 -3.94 5.29 -14.88
CA LEU A 38 -3.92 5.40 -16.34
C LEU A 38 -2.49 5.53 -16.90
N VAL A 39 -1.63 6.30 -16.22
CA VAL A 39 -0.22 6.45 -16.60
C VAL A 39 0.57 5.18 -16.35
N ALA A 40 0.29 4.45 -15.25
CA ALA A 40 0.96 3.19 -14.93
C ALA A 40 0.50 2.03 -15.84
N LEU A 41 -0.74 2.06 -16.34
CA LEU A 41 -1.35 1.00 -17.14
C LEU A 41 -0.49 0.52 -18.32
N PRO A 42 0.04 1.37 -19.23
CA PRO A 42 0.86 0.89 -20.34
C PRO A 42 2.11 0.15 -19.86
N PHE A 43 2.79 0.64 -18.83
CA PHE A 43 3.98 -0.02 -18.27
C PHE A 43 3.62 -1.36 -17.64
N MET A 44 2.54 -1.40 -16.85
CA MET A 44 2.06 -2.64 -16.24
C MET A 44 1.60 -3.66 -17.26
N LEU A 45 0.99 -3.23 -18.37
CA LEU A 45 0.56 -4.09 -19.46
C LEU A 45 1.77 -4.70 -20.19
N VAL A 46 2.80 -3.91 -20.49
CA VAL A 46 4.06 -4.44 -21.04
C VAL A 46 4.68 -5.45 -20.07
N LEU A 47 4.78 -5.12 -18.78
CA LEU A 47 5.30 -6.02 -17.76
C LEU A 47 4.48 -7.32 -17.66
N THR A 48 3.16 -7.24 -17.83
CA THR A 48 2.28 -8.42 -17.82
C THR A 48 2.56 -9.32 -19.02
N ILE A 49 2.74 -8.75 -20.21
CA ILE A 49 3.01 -9.50 -21.45
C ILE A 49 4.38 -10.18 -21.40
N ILE A 50 5.43 -9.48 -20.94
CA ILE A 50 6.77 -10.09 -20.88
C ILE A 50 6.90 -11.16 -19.79
N ASN A 51 6.06 -11.09 -18.75
CA ASN A 51 6.01 -12.06 -17.65
C ASN A 51 4.82 -13.02 -17.76
N LEU A 52 4.23 -13.16 -18.96
CA LEU A 52 3.07 -14.01 -19.14
C LEU A 52 3.46 -15.47 -18.81
N PRO A 53 2.75 -16.14 -17.88
CA PRO A 53 3.06 -17.52 -17.55
C PRO A 53 2.76 -18.43 -18.74
N ALA A 54 3.38 -19.60 -18.77
CA ALA A 54 3.08 -20.62 -19.78
C ALA A 54 1.57 -20.97 -19.78
N PRO A 55 0.97 -21.30 -20.94
CA PRO A 55 -0.48 -21.51 -21.04
C PRO A 55 -1.05 -22.53 -20.06
N ASP A 56 -0.28 -23.57 -19.74
CA ASP A 56 -0.62 -24.61 -18.77
C ASP A 56 -0.64 -24.09 -17.33
N ALA A 57 0.22 -23.14 -16.98
CA ALA A 57 0.24 -22.47 -15.69
C ALA A 57 -0.93 -21.46 -15.57
N PHE A 58 -1.28 -20.77 -16.66
CA PHE A 58 -2.43 -19.87 -16.70
C PHE A 58 -3.75 -20.63 -16.50
N ALA A 59 -3.88 -21.81 -17.11
CA ALA A 59 -5.06 -22.67 -16.95
C ALA A 59 -5.25 -23.21 -15.52
N LYS A 60 -4.21 -23.19 -14.68
CA LYS A 60 -4.25 -23.63 -13.28
C LYS A 60 -4.69 -22.53 -12.30
N VAL A 61 -4.88 -21.29 -12.76
CA VAL A 61 -5.33 -20.20 -11.88
C VAL A 61 -6.74 -20.49 -11.40
N SER A 62 -6.87 -20.68 -10.09
CA SER A 62 -8.14 -21.07 -9.47
C SER A 62 -9.18 -19.94 -9.50
N ALA A 63 -10.47 -20.27 -9.49
CA ALA A 63 -11.53 -19.28 -9.38
C ALA A 63 -11.39 -18.37 -8.13
N PRO A 64 -11.05 -18.89 -6.93
CA PRO A 64 -10.75 -18.04 -5.77
C PRO A 64 -9.65 -17.00 -6.04
N SER A 65 -8.59 -17.35 -6.78
CA SER A 65 -7.52 -16.41 -7.13
C SER A 65 -8.03 -15.22 -7.95
N TRP A 66 -8.93 -15.48 -8.91
CA TRP A 66 -9.58 -14.42 -9.68
C TRP A 66 -10.51 -13.54 -8.83
N PHE A 67 -11.27 -14.14 -7.92
CA PHE A 67 -12.10 -13.39 -6.97
C PHE A 67 -11.25 -12.53 -6.04
N SER A 68 -10.15 -13.07 -5.50
CA SER A 68 -9.22 -12.32 -4.66
C SER A 68 -8.57 -11.16 -5.42
N PHE A 69 -8.17 -11.37 -6.68
CA PHE A 69 -7.64 -10.32 -7.53
C PHE A 69 -8.66 -9.20 -7.76
N GLY A 70 -9.91 -9.55 -8.10
CA GLY A 70 -11.00 -8.60 -8.27
C GLY A 70 -11.31 -7.85 -6.97
N TYR A 71 -11.36 -8.56 -5.84
CA TYR A 71 -11.62 -7.98 -4.52
C TYR A 71 -10.55 -6.97 -4.12
N VAL A 72 -9.27 -7.36 -4.19
CA VAL A 72 -8.16 -6.49 -3.81
C VAL A 72 -8.09 -5.25 -4.72
N SER A 73 -8.32 -5.42 -6.02
CA SER A 73 -8.22 -4.32 -6.99
C SER A 73 -9.40 -3.34 -6.90
N LEU A 74 -10.63 -3.85 -6.90
CA LEU A 74 -11.83 -3.02 -6.96
C LEU A 74 -12.27 -2.58 -5.56
N PHE A 75 -12.40 -3.50 -4.62
CA PHE A 75 -12.93 -3.19 -3.31
C PHE A 75 -11.86 -2.58 -2.39
N SER A 76 -10.74 -3.28 -2.18
CA SER A 76 -9.71 -2.84 -1.24
C SER A 76 -8.98 -1.58 -1.71
N MET A 77 -8.56 -1.54 -2.98
CA MET A 77 -7.89 -0.36 -3.53
C MET A 77 -8.88 0.72 -3.98
N LEU A 78 -9.61 0.52 -5.09
CA LEU A 78 -10.36 1.61 -5.71
C LEU A 78 -11.51 2.15 -4.82
N ILE A 79 -12.41 1.29 -4.37
CA ILE A 79 -13.54 1.68 -3.52
C ILE A 79 -13.04 2.07 -2.11
N GLY A 80 -12.05 1.34 -1.59
CA GLY A 80 -11.39 1.64 -0.32
C GLY A 80 -10.87 3.08 -0.25
N PHE A 81 -10.34 3.63 -1.36
CA PHE A 81 -9.93 5.03 -1.43
C PHE A 81 -11.07 6.01 -1.16
N VAL A 82 -12.30 5.71 -1.59
CA VAL A 82 -13.46 6.59 -1.32
C VAL A 82 -13.73 6.67 0.18
N PHE A 83 -13.73 5.51 0.86
CA PHE A 83 -13.89 5.46 2.32
C PHE A 83 -12.72 6.13 3.03
N TRP A 84 -11.51 5.92 2.55
CA TRP A 84 -10.30 6.52 3.08
C TRP A 84 -10.36 8.06 3.04
N TYR A 85 -10.70 8.64 1.89
CA TYR A 85 -10.84 10.09 1.76
C TYR A 85 -11.96 10.65 2.62
N ARG A 86 -13.10 9.97 2.70
CA ARG A 86 -14.18 10.37 3.61
C ARG A 86 -13.74 10.32 5.06
N GLY A 87 -13.01 9.28 5.46
CA GLY A 87 -12.43 9.16 6.80
C GLY A 87 -11.44 10.28 7.12
N LEU A 88 -10.59 10.67 6.16
CA LEU A 88 -9.68 11.81 6.31
C LEU A 88 -10.43 13.14 6.48
N VAL A 89 -11.52 13.34 5.74
CA VAL A 89 -12.34 14.56 5.85
C VAL A 89 -13.09 14.60 7.19
N GLN A 90 -13.63 13.47 7.66
CA GLN A 90 -14.42 13.41 8.90
C GLN A 90 -13.55 13.38 10.16
N GLY A 91 -12.50 12.57 10.19
CA GLY A 91 -11.63 12.37 11.35
C GLY A 91 -10.42 13.29 11.40
N GLY A 92 -10.14 14.02 10.30
CA GLY A 92 -8.97 14.86 10.16
C GLY A 92 -7.68 14.07 9.90
N ILE A 93 -6.79 14.66 9.09
CA ILE A 93 -5.54 14.02 8.62
C ILE A 93 -4.66 13.59 9.81
N ALA A 94 -4.59 14.40 10.87
CA ALA A 94 -3.73 14.11 12.02
C ALA A 94 -4.15 12.85 12.79
N ALA A 95 -5.45 12.68 13.09
CA ALA A 95 -5.95 11.54 13.84
C ALA A 95 -5.90 10.26 12.99
N VAL A 96 -6.30 10.34 11.72
CA VAL A 96 -6.22 9.21 10.78
C VAL A 96 -4.76 8.78 10.55
N GLY A 97 -3.82 9.72 10.51
CA GLY A 97 -2.39 9.42 10.45
C GLY A 97 -1.86 8.72 11.71
N GLN A 98 -2.42 8.98 12.91
CA GLN A 98 -2.07 8.20 14.10
C GLN A 98 -2.64 6.78 14.04
N LEU A 99 -3.86 6.60 13.50
CA LEU A 99 -4.42 5.27 13.28
C LEU A 99 -3.53 4.42 12.35
N GLN A 100 -2.90 5.02 11.34
CA GLN A 100 -1.96 4.28 10.48
C GLN A 100 -0.72 3.76 11.21
N LEU A 101 -0.29 4.37 12.33
CA LEU A 101 0.83 3.83 13.11
C LEU A 101 0.50 2.49 13.75
N PHE A 102 -0.79 2.15 13.90
CA PHE A 102 -1.24 0.83 14.33
C PHE A 102 -1.29 -0.20 13.19
N GLN A 103 -1.33 0.24 11.94
CA GLN A 103 -1.48 -0.63 10.77
C GLN A 103 -0.40 -1.72 10.68
N PRO A 104 0.90 -1.46 10.94
CA PRO A 104 1.91 -2.52 10.94
C PRO A 104 1.64 -3.63 11.96
N PHE A 105 1.16 -3.28 13.16
CA PHE A 105 0.82 -4.26 14.20
C PHE A 105 -0.41 -5.08 13.84
N MET A 106 -1.44 -4.42 13.30
CA MET A 106 -2.61 -5.10 12.76
C MET A 106 -2.22 -6.04 11.62
N GLY A 107 -1.30 -5.63 10.75
CA GLY A 107 -0.75 -6.46 9.67
C GLY A 107 -0.09 -7.73 10.20
N LEU A 108 0.81 -7.61 11.19
CA LEU A 108 1.43 -8.77 11.84
C LEU A 108 0.39 -9.67 12.53
N GLY A 109 -0.56 -9.08 13.25
CA GLY A 109 -1.62 -9.84 13.93
C GLY A 109 -2.53 -10.60 12.96
N LEU A 110 -2.91 -9.97 11.84
CA LEU A 110 -3.70 -10.61 10.80
C LEU A 110 -2.89 -11.69 10.06
N ALA A 111 -1.60 -11.49 9.81
CA ALA A 111 -0.73 -12.53 9.25
C ALA A 111 -0.64 -13.75 10.17
N ALA A 112 -0.48 -13.54 11.47
CA ALA A 112 -0.51 -14.65 12.45
C ALA A 112 -1.87 -15.36 12.49
N LEU A 113 -2.97 -14.60 12.47
CA LEU A 113 -4.31 -15.16 12.64
C LEU A 113 -4.83 -15.87 11.38
N LEU A 114 -4.64 -15.27 10.21
CA LEU A 114 -5.24 -15.71 8.95
C LEU A 114 -4.29 -16.54 8.08
N LEU A 115 -2.99 -16.21 8.10
CA LEU A 115 -1.97 -16.91 7.31
C LEU A 115 -1.16 -17.90 8.17
N HIS A 116 -1.40 -17.94 9.48
CA HIS A 116 -0.67 -18.77 10.44
C HIS A 116 0.85 -18.53 10.41
N GLU A 117 1.29 -17.33 10.04
CA GLU A 117 2.69 -16.96 10.02
C GLU A 117 3.24 -16.77 11.44
N GLN A 118 4.50 -17.17 11.65
CA GLN A 118 5.17 -16.98 12.94
C GLN A 118 5.64 -15.54 13.09
N VAL A 119 4.94 -14.78 13.94
CA VAL A 119 5.36 -13.43 14.32
C VAL A 119 6.39 -13.53 15.44
N SER A 120 7.67 -13.31 15.09
CA SER A 120 8.75 -13.29 16.07
C SER A 120 8.68 -12.04 16.95
N TRP A 121 9.20 -12.15 18.17
CA TRP A 121 9.35 -11.00 19.06
C TRP A 121 10.19 -9.88 18.42
N MET A 122 11.20 -10.24 17.62
CA MET A 122 12.05 -9.28 16.93
C MET A 122 11.28 -8.43 15.92
N MET A 123 10.30 -9.00 15.21
CA MET A 123 9.43 -8.26 14.29
C MET A 123 8.67 -7.16 15.03
N LEU A 124 8.08 -7.49 16.18
CA LEU A 124 7.36 -6.50 17.01
C LEU A 124 8.27 -5.37 17.48
N VAL A 125 9.49 -5.69 17.94
CA VAL A 125 10.47 -4.69 18.39
C VAL A 125 10.89 -3.76 17.25
N VAL A 126 11.18 -4.31 16.07
CA VAL A 126 11.56 -3.50 14.89
C VAL A 126 10.39 -2.64 14.41
N THR A 127 9.17 -3.19 14.39
CA THR A 127 7.96 -2.44 14.06
C THR A 127 7.71 -1.29 15.04
N LEU A 128 7.88 -1.52 16.34
CA LEU A 128 7.82 -0.46 17.36
C LEU A 128 8.90 0.60 17.12
N GLY A 129 10.13 0.18 16.86
CA GLY A 129 11.23 1.08 16.52
C GLY A 129 10.90 1.98 15.32
N ALA A 130 10.38 1.40 14.24
CA ALA A 130 9.97 2.15 13.05
C ALA A 130 8.86 3.17 13.36
N VAL A 131 7.85 2.77 14.14
CA VAL A 131 6.76 3.68 14.57
C VAL A 131 7.29 4.82 15.42
N ILE A 132 8.22 4.56 16.35
CA ILE A 132 8.87 5.58 17.17
C ILE A 132 9.70 6.53 16.30
N CYS A 133 10.45 6.01 15.33
CA CYS A 133 11.21 6.83 14.37
C CYS A 133 10.30 7.77 13.59
N VAL A 134 9.17 7.27 13.08
CA VAL A 134 8.19 8.09 12.33
C VAL A 134 7.54 9.14 13.24
N ALA A 135 7.15 8.77 14.46
CA ALA A 135 6.60 9.70 15.44
C ALA A 135 7.62 10.78 15.83
N GLY A 136 8.89 10.40 16.01
CA GLY A 136 10.00 11.32 16.27
C GLY A 136 10.23 12.27 15.10
N ALA A 137 10.34 11.76 13.87
CA ALA A 137 10.52 12.57 12.67
C ALA A 137 9.41 13.63 12.51
N LYS A 138 8.15 13.27 12.78
CA LYS A 138 7.03 14.23 12.79
C LYS A 138 7.21 15.33 13.85
N LYS A 139 7.74 15.00 15.03
CA LYS A 139 7.91 15.95 16.14
C LYS A 139 9.06 16.93 15.91
N TYR A 140 10.13 16.50 15.24
CA TYR A 140 11.36 17.29 15.03
C TYR A 140 11.54 17.84 13.60
N GLY A 141 10.65 17.50 12.67
CA GLY A 141 10.65 18.00 11.30
C GLY A 141 9.97 19.36 11.10
N HIS A 142 9.82 20.13 12.18
CA HIS A 142 9.30 21.50 12.20
C HIS A 142 10.44 22.50 12.31
#